data_AF-A0A917Z988-F1
#
_entry.id   AF-A0A917Z988-F1
#
_cell.length_a   1.000
_cell.length_b   1.000
_cell.length_c   1.000
_cell.angle_alpha   90.00
_cell.angle_beta   90.00
_cell.angle_gamma   90.00
#
_symmetry.space_group_name_H-M   'P 1'
#
loop_
_entity.id
_entity.type
_entity.pdbx_description
1 polymer ?
#
loop_
_entity_poly.entity_id
_entity_poly.type
_entity_poly.pdbx_seq_one_letter_code
_entity_poly.pdbx_strand_id
1 'polypeptide(L)'
;MLEHADYSIIEANDRFVLIDVDDDAHLRVPDDAGDVIHRLDAQFAGGLRGRKVFCRKADGCFDELVHYFGRFTRQGHCSSDQSRFLETFCR
;
A
#
# COMPACT_ATOMS: atom_id res chain seq x y z
N MET A 1 0.89 23.83 0.14
CA MET A 1 0.23 22.59 0.57
C MET A 1 1.25 21.48 0.32
N LEU A 2 1.52 20.62 1.32
CA LEU A 2 2.27 19.40 1.01
C LEU A 2 1.33 18.52 0.18
N GLU A 3 1.78 18.14 -1.00
CA GLU A 3 1.05 17.20 -1.86
C GLU A 3 1.26 15.78 -1.31
N HIS A 4 0.20 14.98 -1.33
CA HIS A 4 0.20 13.61 -0.83
C HIS A 4 -0.19 12.67 -1.97
N ALA A 5 0.30 11.44 -1.94
CA ALA A 5 -0.16 10.44 -2.90
C ALA A 5 -1.60 10.02 -2.61
N ASP A 6 -2.45 9.97 -3.64
CA ASP A 6 -3.80 9.45 -3.51
C ASP A 6 -3.84 7.93 -3.74
N TYR A 7 -4.68 7.25 -2.98
CA TYR A 7 -4.85 5.81 -3.05
C TYR A 7 -6.24 5.39 -2.59
N SER A 8 -6.69 4.23 -3.07
CA SER A 8 -7.92 3.58 -2.62
C SER A 8 -7.61 2.22 -2.00
N ILE A 9 -8.29 1.86 -0.92
CA ILE A 9 -8.17 0.52 -0.34
C ILE A 9 -9.03 -0.45 -1.18
N ILE A 10 -8.38 -1.43 -1.80
CA ILE A 10 -9.04 -2.53 -2.54
C ILE A 10 -9.52 -3.60 -1.55
N GLU A 11 -8.65 -4.00 -0.63
CA GLU A 11 -8.90 -5.09 0.32
C GLU A 11 -8.19 -4.80 1.63
N ALA A 12 -8.84 -5.08 2.76
CA ALA A 12 -8.23 -4.98 4.07
C ALA A 12 -8.75 -6.06 5.01
N ASN A 13 -7.84 -6.88 5.54
CA ASN A 13 -8.14 -7.94 6.49
C ASN A 13 -7.03 -8.06 7.54
N ASP A 14 -7.08 -9.10 8.37
CA ASP A 14 -6.12 -9.26 9.48
C ASP A 14 -4.69 -9.60 9.03
N ARG A 15 -4.49 -9.95 7.76
CA ARG A 15 -3.17 -10.31 7.21
C ARG A 15 -2.56 -9.21 6.36
N PHE A 16 -3.37 -8.50 5.59
CA PHE A 16 -2.85 -7.46 4.70
C PHE A 16 -3.86 -6.38 4.38
N VAL A 17 -3.33 -5.27 3.86
CA VAL A 17 -4.04 -4.18 3.21
C VAL A 17 -3.49 -4.11 1.78
N LEU A 18 -4.39 -4.10 0.80
CA LEU A 18 -4.07 -3.88 -0.60
C LEU A 18 -4.67 -2.55 -1.02
N ILE A 19 -3.83 -1.67 -1.55
CA ILE A 19 -4.24 -0.36 -2.09
C ILE A 19 -4.01 -0.29 -3.60
N ASP A 20 -4.88 0.43 -4.30
CA ASP A 20 -4.64 0.88 -5.67
C ASP A 20 -4.10 2.31 -5.65
N VAL A 21 -3.10 2.58 -6.48
CA VAL A 21 -2.52 3.92 -6.63
C VAL A 21 -3.35 4.66 -7.67
N ASP A 22 -3.82 5.87 -7.33
CA ASP A 22 -4.48 6.72 -8.31
C ASP A 22 -3.43 7.31 -9.26
N ASP A 23 -3.53 6.96 -10.54
CA ASP A 23 -2.58 7.37 -11.59
C ASP A 23 -2.68 8.87 -11.95
N ASP A 24 -3.82 9.51 -11.62
CA ASP A 24 -4.05 10.94 -11.82
C ASP A 24 -3.47 11.79 -10.66
N ALA A 25 -2.91 11.16 -9.63
CA ALA A 25 -2.31 11.87 -8.51
C ALA A 25 -0.98 12.54 -8.89
N HIS A 26 -0.78 13.79 -8.47
CA HIS A 26 0.46 14.53 -8.68
C HIS A 26 1.68 13.89 -7.98
N LEU A 27 1.45 13.07 -6.95
CA LEU A 27 2.48 12.33 -6.21
C LEU A 27 2.17 10.84 -6.24
N ARG A 28 3.19 10.02 -6.54
CA ARG A 28 3.04 8.56 -6.60
C ARG A 28 3.28 7.96 -5.21
N VAL A 29 2.51 6.93 -4.86
CA VAL A 29 2.64 6.21 -3.57
C VAL A 29 4.08 5.75 -3.24
N PRO A 30 4.89 5.25 -4.18
CA PRO A 30 6.30 4.94 -3.89
C PRO A 30 7.11 6.14 -3.37
N ASP A 31 6.83 7.35 -3.87
CA ASP A 31 7.52 8.58 -3.50
C ASP A 31 7.01 9.16 -2.18
N ASP A 32 5.83 8.74 -1.72
CA ASP A 32 5.16 9.15 -0.48
C ASP A 32 4.87 8.00 0.50
N ALA A 33 5.61 6.88 0.36
CA ALA A 33 5.28 5.64 1.05
C ALA A 33 5.26 5.77 2.59
N GLY A 34 6.04 6.71 3.13
CA GLY A 34 6.04 7.05 4.55
C GLY A 34 4.70 7.61 5.02
N ASP A 35 4.17 8.60 4.31
CA ASP A 35 2.89 9.23 4.66
C ASP A 35 1.71 8.31 4.38
N VAL A 36 1.75 7.54 3.29
CA VAL A 36 0.75 6.50 2.99
C VAL A 36 0.63 5.50 4.13
N ILE A 37 1.76 4.96 4.61
CA ILE A 37 1.77 4.05 5.75
C ILE A 37 1.25 4.74 7.02
N HIS A 38 1.64 5.99 7.27
CA HIS A 38 1.17 6.73 8.43
C HIS A 38 -0.35 6.95 8.42
N ARG A 39 -0.91 7.35 7.26
CA ARG A 39 -2.34 7.54 7.07
C ARG A 39 -3.11 6.23 7.16
N LEU A 40 -2.59 5.15 6.57
CA LEU A 40 -3.18 3.82 6.72
C LEU A 40 -3.20 3.39 8.19
N ASP A 41 -2.09 3.54 8.93
CA ASP A 41 -2.03 3.20 10.35
C ASP A 41 -3.08 3.96 11.18
N ALA A 42 -3.28 5.24 10.90
CA ALA A 42 -4.29 6.06 11.57
C ALA A 42 -5.75 5.66 11.26
N GLN A 43 -6.01 5.00 10.13
CA GLN A 43 -7.36 4.59 9.72
C GLN A 43 -7.84 3.31 10.42
N PHE A 44 -6.93 2.44 10.87
CA PHE A 44 -7.30 1.19 11.53
C PHE A 44 -7.34 1.35 13.05
N ALA A 45 -8.42 0.87 13.68
CA ALA A 45 -8.50 0.79 15.13
C ALA A 45 -7.37 -0.11 15.69
N GLY A 46 -6.39 0.52 16.34
CA GLY A 46 -5.18 -0.15 16.84
C GLY A 46 -4.04 -0.28 15.83
N GLY A 47 -4.09 0.43 14.70
CA GLY A 47 -3.02 0.51 13.71
C GLY A 47 -2.96 -0.64 12.72
N LEU A 48 -1.97 -0.59 11.83
CA LEU A 48 -1.64 -1.65 10.88
C LEU A 48 -1.11 -2.91 11.59
N ARG A 49 -0.47 -2.76 12.75
CA ARG A 49 0.12 -3.85 13.54
C ARG A 49 1.02 -4.74 12.68
N GLY A 50 0.63 -6.00 12.48
CA GLY A 50 1.36 -6.99 11.67
C GLY A 50 0.78 -7.20 10.27
N ARG A 51 -0.21 -6.40 9.84
CA ARG A 51 -0.73 -6.47 8.47
C ARG A 51 0.38 -6.05 7.51
N LYS A 52 0.52 -6.77 6.41
CA LYS A 52 1.35 -6.32 5.30
C LYS A 52 0.61 -5.25 4.51
N VAL A 53 1.33 -4.32 3.90
CA VAL A 53 0.74 -3.32 3.00
C VAL A 53 1.28 -3.56 1.60
N PHE A 54 0.39 -3.78 0.65
CA PHE A 54 0.72 -3.94 -0.76
C PHE A 54 0.08 -2.82 -1.56
N CYS A 55 0.80 -2.29 -2.55
CA CYS A 55 0.26 -1.33 -3.50
C CYS A 55 0.30 -1.90 -4.92
N ARG A 56 -0.81 -1.77 -5.65
CA ARG A 56 -0.87 -2.00 -7.09
C ARG A 56 -0.43 -0.72 -7.80
N LYS A 57 0.55 -0.83 -8.69
CA LYS A 57 1.05 0.26 -9.51
C LYS A 57 0.23 0.39 -10.80
N ALA A 58 0.36 1.54 -11.44
CA ALA A 58 -0.11 1.87 -12.79
C ALA A 58 0.15 0.78 -13.84
N ASP A 59 1.36 0.20 -13.82
CA ASP A 59 1.81 -0.84 -14.74
C ASP A 59 1.23 -2.23 -14.41
N GLY A 60 0.33 -2.32 -13.43
CA GLY A 60 -0.28 -3.54 -12.94
C GLY A 60 0.63 -4.38 -12.02
N CYS A 61 1.88 -3.97 -11.80
CA CYS A 61 2.78 -4.66 -10.87
C CYS A 61 2.47 -4.29 -9.42
N PHE A 62 2.94 -5.11 -8.48
CA PHE A 62 2.71 -4.90 -7.05
C PHE A 62 4.02 -4.72 -6.31
N ASP A 63 4.02 -3.81 -5.34
CA ASP A 63 5.10 -3.65 -4.37
C ASP A 63 4.57 -3.79 -2.93
N GLU A 64 5.40 -4.30 -2.03
CA GLU A 64 5.17 -4.31 -0.59
C GLU A 64 5.76 -3.04 0.03
N LEU A 65 4.92 -2.27 0.71
CA LEU A 65 5.33 -1.13 1.54
C LEU A 65 5.63 -1.67 2.95
N VAL A 66 6.90 -2.02 3.19
CA VAL A 66 7.33 -2.66 4.44
C VAL A 66 7.35 -1.63 5.56
N HIS A 67 6.67 -1.93 6.66
CA HIS A 67 6.63 -1.07 7.83
C HIS A 67 6.86 -1.85 9.13
N TYR A 68 7.15 -1.12 10.20
CA TYR A 68 7.24 -1.64 11.57
C TYR A 68 6.38 -0.74 12.47
N PHE A 69 5.27 -1.27 13.00
CA PHE A 69 4.31 -0.53 13.84
C PHE A 69 3.91 0.84 13.24
N GLY A 70 3.36 0.84 12.01
CA GLY A 70 2.90 2.08 11.36
C GLY A 70 4.02 3.02 10.88
N ARG A 71 5.29 2.60 10.95
CA ARG A 71 6.44 3.35 10.41
C ARG A 71 7.01 2.66 9.18
N PHE A 72 6.96 3.33 8.03
CA PHE A 72 7.59 2.84 6.79
C PHE A 72 9.09 2.61 6.97
N THR A 73 9.60 1.56 6.33
CA THR A 73 11.02 1.17 6.40
C THR A 73 11.64 1.02 5.02
N ARG A 74 10.97 0.35 4.08
CA ARG A 74 11.43 0.16 2.71
C ARG A 74 10.30 -0.28 1.80
N GLN A 75 10.53 -0.17 0.51
CA GLN A 75 9.71 -0.78 -0.51
C GLN A 75 10.40 -2.04 -1.06
N GLY A 76 9.62 -3.05 -1.43
CA GLY A 76 10.14 -4.26 -2.06
C GLY A 76 9.19 -4.77 -3.13
N HIS A 77 9.74 -5.22 -4.26
CA HIS A 77 8.94 -5.81 -5.33
C HIS A 77 8.28 -7.10 -4.86
N CYS A 78 6.99 -7.27 -5.18
CA CYS A 78 6.31 -8.54 -4.99
C CYS A 78 6.88 -9.60 -5.93
N SER A 79 7.04 -10.81 -5.42
CA SER A 79 7.33 -11.99 -6.25
C SER A 79 6.14 -12.32 -7.17
N SER A 80 6.39 -13.08 -8.23
CA SER A 80 5.33 -13.51 -9.17
C SER A 80 4.16 -14.22 -8.48
N ASP A 81 4.44 -15.06 -7.47
CA ASP A 81 3.39 -15.76 -6.72
C ASP A 81 2.55 -14.79 -5.87
N GLN A 82 3.19 -13.79 -5.25
CA GLN A 82 2.49 -12.75 -4.51
C GLN A 82 1.62 -11.91 -5.43
N SER A 83 2.15 -11.45 -6.57
CA SER A 83 1.40 -10.67 -7.55
C SER A 83 0.18 -11.44 -8.04
N ARG A 84 0.35 -12.72 -8.41
CA ARG A 84 -0.76 -13.57 -8.86
C ARG A 84 -1.85 -13.75 -7.80
N PHE A 85 -1.48 -13.82 -6.52
CA PHE A 85 -2.44 -13.87 -5.42
C PHE A 85 -3.18 -12.52 -5.28
N LEU A 86 -2.47 -11.40 -5.30
CA LEU A 86 -3.03 -10.05 -5.13
C LEU A 86 -3.95 -9.65 -6.30
N GLU A 87 -3.66 -10.10 -7.52
CA GLU A 87 -4.51 -9.91 -8.70
C GLU A 87 -5.93 -10.46 -8.51
N THR A 88 -6.12 -11.46 -7.63
CA THR A 88 -7.46 -12.04 -7.39
C THR A 88 -8.44 -11.05 -6.74
N PHE A 89 -7.93 -9.97 -6.14
CA PHE A 89 -8.70 -8.91 -5.48
C PHE A 89 -8.94 -7.69 -6.37
N CYS A 90 -8.26 -7.59 -7.52
CA CYS A 90 -8.24 -6.39 -8.37
C CYS A 90 -9.28 -6.43 -9.52
N ARG A 91 -10.38 -7.18 -9.36
CA ARG A 91 -11.38 -7.45 -10.42
C ARG A 91 -12.48 -6.40 -10.48
#